data_AF-A0A1J5UKV3-F1
#
_entry.id   AF-A0A1J5UKV3-F1
#
_cell.length_a   1.000
_cell.length_b   1.000
_cell.length_c   1.000
_cell.angle_alpha   90.00
_cell.angle_beta   90.00
_cell.angle_gamma   90.00
#
_symmetry.space_group_name_H-M   'P 1'
#
loop_
_entity.id
_entity.type
_entity.pdbx_description
1 polymer ?
#
loop_
_entity_poly.entity_id
_entity_poly.type
_entity_poly.pdbx_seq_one_letter_code
_entity_poly.pdbx_strand_id
1 'polypeptide(L)'
;MKRFDLNIEKILENWGMHHAIREIIANALDEQLLTKTKDMEIFKNKNSWIIRDFGRGIKYTHLTQNENQEKLSSVKVIGKFGIGLKDALATFDRRGAVVTAKSKHTKIFIEKSPKQGFSDISTLHAVISEPADASFIGTEFELQGVSDKDIEEAKNLFLIFSGEEILETMKKGQVIKRRGASGNIYINGVKVAEEENFLFSYNITTLSAPIRKALNRERTNVGRSAYTDSIKKILLSSATKEVAEILANDLTNISKGTAHDELSWIDVQEHSVKILNQLGKYLFITSFEGMQHPDMIDQARNSGHEIITIPENLKQKIQNSNDLSGNPITDIGQFISNYNDSFEFKIINPDELNKREKLIYQQTPDILNIFGGKPKKVDEIKISSTMRKDFFSEVETLGCWDEDTNSIILSRKTLKIISDYSGILIHELIHAKTGDHDVTREFENSLTKEIGNLCSKLLEK
;
A
#
# COMPACT_ATOMS: atom_id res chain seq x y z
N MET A 1 30.27 -29.41 -41.54
CA MET A 1 29.49 -28.38 -40.83
C MET A 1 28.18 -28.18 -41.57
N LYS A 2 27.05 -28.07 -40.86
CA LYS A 2 25.74 -27.79 -41.48
C LYS A 2 25.46 -26.29 -41.39
N ARG A 3 24.90 -25.69 -42.45
CA ARG A 3 24.48 -24.29 -42.45
C ARG A 3 22.95 -24.25 -42.35
N PHE A 4 22.44 -23.45 -41.42
CA PHE A 4 21.01 -23.23 -41.22
C PHE A 4 20.71 -21.76 -41.52
N ASP A 5 19.92 -21.51 -42.58
CA ASP A 5 19.49 -20.15 -42.91
C ASP A 5 18.57 -19.61 -41.81
N LEU A 6 18.91 -18.47 -41.22
CA LEU A 6 18.08 -17.86 -40.18
C LEU A 6 16.79 -17.24 -40.77
N ASN A 7 16.72 -17.03 -42.10
CA ASN A 7 15.60 -16.46 -42.84
C ASN A 7 15.11 -15.14 -42.25
N ILE A 8 16.03 -14.20 -42.08
CA ILE A 8 15.74 -12.90 -41.45
C ILE A 8 15.42 -11.89 -42.57
N GLU A 9 14.13 -11.71 -42.87
CA GLU A 9 13.65 -10.80 -43.93
C GLU A 9 13.64 -9.33 -43.49
N LYS A 10 13.45 -9.06 -42.19
CA LYS A 10 13.55 -7.74 -41.57
C LYS A 10 14.37 -7.85 -40.29
N ILE A 11 15.59 -7.32 -40.31
CA ILE A 11 16.41 -7.21 -39.11
C ILE A 11 15.75 -6.12 -38.23
N LEU A 12 15.42 -6.41 -36.97
CA LEU A 12 14.85 -5.42 -36.05
C LEU A 12 15.84 -4.26 -35.83
N GLU A 13 15.72 -3.17 -36.59
CA GLU A 13 16.59 -1.99 -36.54
C GLU A 13 16.67 -1.36 -35.14
N ASN A 14 15.61 -1.51 -34.35
CA ASN A 14 15.49 -0.92 -33.03
C ASN A 14 16.28 -1.65 -31.92
N TRP A 15 16.88 -2.82 -32.19
CA TRP A 15 17.63 -3.55 -31.16
C TRP A 15 19.06 -3.02 -30.94
N GLY A 16 19.33 -2.64 -29.69
CA GLY A 16 20.68 -2.39 -29.17
C GLY A 16 21.44 -3.69 -28.88
N MET A 17 22.74 -3.59 -28.60
CA MET A 17 23.56 -4.74 -28.19
C MET A 17 23.00 -5.38 -26.90
N HIS A 18 22.64 -4.56 -25.91
CA HIS A 18 22.04 -5.02 -24.65
C HIS A 18 20.72 -5.78 -24.85
N HIS A 19 19.94 -5.52 -25.92
CA HIS A 19 18.71 -6.27 -26.21
C HIS A 19 19.03 -7.71 -26.65
N ALA A 20 20.08 -7.90 -27.45
CA ALA A 20 20.55 -9.22 -27.85
C ALA A 20 21.08 -10.01 -26.65
N ILE A 21 21.85 -9.35 -25.78
CA ILE A 21 22.37 -9.94 -24.54
C ILE A 21 21.22 -10.32 -23.60
N ARG A 22 20.23 -9.43 -23.42
CA ARG A 22 19.02 -9.68 -22.63
C ARG A 22 18.34 -10.98 -23.07
N GLU A 23 18.23 -11.23 -24.36
CA GLU A 23 17.61 -12.46 -24.85
C GLU A 23 18.39 -13.73 -24.47
N ILE A 24 19.73 -13.66 -24.49
CA ILE A 24 20.57 -14.79 -24.03
C ILE A 24 20.38 -15.03 -22.52
N ILE A 25 20.39 -13.95 -21.73
CA ILE A 25 20.16 -14.02 -20.28
C ILE A 25 18.77 -14.60 -19.97
N ALA A 26 17.73 -14.10 -20.64
CA ALA A 26 16.36 -14.56 -20.46
C ALA A 26 16.22 -16.07 -20.74
N ASN A 27 16.83 -16.56 -21.81
CA ASN A 27 16.78 -17.99 -22.15
C ASN A 27 17.51 -18.87 -21.13
N ALA A 28 18.63 -18.41 -20.60
CA ALA A 28 19.36 -19.13 -19.57
C ALA A 28 18.62 -19.12 -18.21
N LEU A 29 17.96 -18.02 -17.85
CA LEU A 29 17.08 -17.95 -16.66
C LEU A 29 15.85 -18.84 -16.81
N ASP A 30 15.23 -18.88 -17.98
CA ASP A 30 14.12 -19.80 -18.28
C ASP A 30 14.55 -21.25 -18.11
N GLU A 31 15.72 -21.60 -18.65
CA GLU A 31 16.23 -22.96 -18.57
C GLU A 31 16.55 -23.34 -17.12
N GLN A 32 17.16 -22.43 -16.35
CA GLN A 32 17.36 -22.60 -14.91
C GLN A 32 16.04 -22.85 -14.17
N LEU A 33 15.01 -22.06 -14.46
CA LEU A 33 13.69 -22.18 -13.85
C LEU A 33 12.99 -23.52 -14.18
N LEU A 34 13.05 -23.94 -15.46
CA LEU A 34 12.41 -25.16 -15.94
C LEU A 34 13.12 -26.42 -15.43
N THR A 35 14.46 -26.39 -15.39
CA THR A 35 15.29 -27.56 -15.04
C THR A 35 15.69 -27.60 -13.58
N LYS A 36 15.45 -26.53 -12.81
CA LYS A 36 15.88 -26.35 -11.42
C LYS A 36 17.38 -26.60 -11.23
N THR A 37 18.17 -26.10 -12.18
CA THR A 37 19.64 -26.20 -12.15
C THR A 37 20.24 -25.07 -11.33
N LYS A 38 21.56 -25.11 -11.12
CA LYS A 38 22.26 -24.05 -10.39
C LYS A 38 22.19 -22.71 -11.14
N ASP A 39 22.50 -21.63 -10.43
CA ASP A 39 22.46 -20.28 -10.99
C ASP A 39 23.34 -20.12 -12.23
N MET A 40 22.81 -19.40 -13.22
CA MET A 40 23.58 -19.00 -14.39
C MET A 40 24.76 -18.11 -14.00
N GLU A 41 25.80 -18.14 -14.81
CA GLU A 41 27.02 -17.36 -14.60
C GLU A 41 27.20 -16.36 -15.75
N ILE A 42 27.48 -15.10 -15.40
CA ILE A 42 27.87 -14.05 -16.36
C ILE A 42 29.21 -13.51 -15.92
N PHE A 43 30.27 -13.76 -16.70
CA PHE A 43 31.62 -13.36 -16.34
C PHE A 43 32.47 -13.02 -17.56
N LYS A 44 33.48 -12.19 -17.34
CA LYS A 44 34.44 -11.81 -18.38
C LYS A 44 35.59 -12.80 -18.41
N ASN A 45 35.92 -13.31 -19.60
CA ASN A 45 37.04 -14.21 -19.83
C ASN A 45 37.89 -13.66 -20.97
N LYS A 46 39.09 -13.15 -20.64
CA LYS A 46 39.97 -12.45 -21.58
C LYS A 46 39.24 -11.27 -22.25
N ASN A 47 39.06 -11.32 -23.57
CA ASN A 47 38.38 -10.30 -24.37
C ASN A 47 36.93 -10.68 -24.72
N SER A 48 36.40 -11.71 -24.08
CA SER A 48 35.03 -12.22 -24.31
C SER A 48 34.20 -12.13 -23.04
N TRP A 49 32.91 -11.89 -23.18
CA TRP A 49 31.92 -12.13 -22.13
C TRP A 49 31.33 -13.53 -22.29
N ILE A 50 31.17 -14.22 -21.16
CA ILE A 50 30.60 -15.56 -21.10
C ILE A 50 29.27 -15.48 -20.35
N ILE A 51 28.22 -16.05 -20.95
CA ILE A 51 26.92 -16.28 -20.30
C ILE A 51 26.67 -17.78 -20.32
N ARG A 52 26.53 -18.39 -19.15
CA ARG A 52 26.45 -19.85 -19.01
C ARG A 52 25.27 -20.28 -18.15
N ASP A 53 24.43 -21.16 -18.69
CA ASP A 53 23.47 -21.94 -17.92
C ASP A 53 23.97 -23.36 -17.64
N PHE A 54 23.26 -24.09 -16.79
CA PHE A 54 23.57 -25.47 -16.42
C PHE A 54 22.43 -26.45 -16.74
N GLY A 55 21.59 -26.07 -17.69
CA GLY A 55 20.41 -26.78 -18.13
C GLY A 55 20.69 -27.93 -19.11
N ARG A 56 19.70 -28.19 -19.96
CA ARG A 56 19.74 -29.32 -20.91
C ARG A 56 20.68 -29.08 -22.10
N GLY A 57 21.05 -27.83 -22.36
CA GLY A 57 21.92 -27.42 -23.45
C GLY A 57 21.16 -27.13 -24.75
N ILE A 58 21.57 -26.07 -25.45
CA ILE A 58 20.98 -25.67 -26.73
C ILE A 58 21.14 -26.74 -27.82
N LYS A 59 20.13 -26.91 -28.67
CA LYS A 59 20.16 -27.75 -29.88
C LYS A 59 19.93 -26.87 -31.11
N TYR A 60 20.38 -27.31 -32.28
CA TYR A 60 20.11 -26.57 -33.52
C TYR A 60 18.61 -26.43 -33.82
N THR A 61 17.77 -27.36 -33.35
CA THR A 61 16.31 -27.28 -33.49
C THR A 61 15.71 -26.08 -32.76
N HIS A 62 16.39 -25.52 -31.76
CA HIS A 62 15.97 -24.28 -31.08
C HIS A 62 16.14 -23.02 -31.95
N LEU A 63 16.81 -23.13 -33.11
CA LEU A 63 16.86 -22.09 -34.13
C LEU A 63 15.70 -22.20 -35.14
N THR A 64 14.82 -23.18 -35.02
CA THR A 64 13.63 -23.26 -35.89
C THR A 64 12.53 -22.33 -35.37
N GLN A 65 11.75 -21.72 -36.27
CA GLN A 65 10.59 -20.89 -35.91
C GLN A 65 9.43 -21.80 -35.46
N ASN A 66 9.54 -22.36 -34.26
CA ASN A 66 8.48 -23.15 -33.64
C ASN A 66 8.30 -22.68 -32.20
N GLU A 67 7.06 -22.47 -31.79
CA GLU A 67 6.75 -22.17 -30.40
C GLU A 67 7.14 -23.37 -29.52
N ASN A 68 7.88 -23.11 -28.45
CA ASN A 68 8.24 -24.18 -27.53
C ASN A 68 7.02 -24.48 -26.62
N GLN A 69 6.37 -25.63 -26.83
CA GLN A 69 5.18 -26.03 -26.06
C GLN A 69 5.41 -26.08 -24.54
N GLU A 70 6.64 -26.35 -24.08
CA GLU A 70 7.01 -26.32 -22.66
C GLU A 70 7.01 -24.89 -22.11
N LYS A 71 7.46 -23.90 -22.92
CA LYS A 71 7.40 -22.48 -22.55
C LYS A 71 5.97 -21.93 -22.61
N LEU A 72 5.13 -22.42 -23.52
CA LEU A 72 3.71 -22.04 -23.61
C LEU A 72 2.89 -22.53 -22.41
N SER A 73 3.22 -23.72 -21.87
CA SER A 73 2.52 -24.30 -20.73
C SER A 73 2.95 -23.70 -19.37
N SER A 74 4.13 -23.07 -19.31
CA SER A 74 4.61 -22.38 -18.11
C SER A 74 4.13 -20.93 -18.04
N VAL A 75 3.62 -20.53 -16.87
CA VAL A 75 3.22 -19.14 -16.60
C VAL A 75 4.41 -18.28 -16.13
N LYS A 76 5.51 -18.92 -15.73
CA LYS A 76 6.63 -18.28 -15.03
C LYS A 76 7.85 -17.99 -15.92
N VAL A 77 7.90 -18.55 -17.13
CA VAL A 77 8.98 -18.25 -18.07
C VAL A 77 8.89 -16.81 -18.60
N ILE A 78 10.05 -16.28 -18.91
CA ILE A 78 10.31 -14.96 -19.48
C ILE A 78 10.07 -15.01 -20.99
N GLY A 79 10.72 -15.94 -21.69
CA GLY A 79 10.60 -16.11 -23.13
C GLY A 79 9.40 -16.98 -23.51
N LYS A 80 8.68 -16.61 -24.57
CA LYS A 80 7.54 -17.40 -25.09
C LYS A 80 7.63 -17.76 -26.57
N PHE A 81 8.39 -17.00 -27.35
CA PHE A 81 8.46 -17.13 -28.80
C PHE A 81 9.83 -17.62 -29.26
N GLY A 82 9.85 -18.58 -30.20
CA GLY A 82 11.07 -19.15 -30.78
C GLY A 82 11.79 -18.23 -31.79
N ILE A 83 11.57 -16.92 -31.75
CA ILE A 83 12.15 -15.94 -32.67
C ILE A 83 13.25 -15.12 -32.00
N GLY A 84 13.17 -14.86 -30.69
CA GLY A 84 14.09 -13.96 -29.98
C GLY A 84 15.57 -14.33 -30.16
N LEU A 85 15.91 -15.62 -30.08
CA LEU A 85 17.29 -16.06 -30.29
C LEU A 85 17.82 -15.73 -31.69
N LYS A 86 16.99 -15.83 -32.74
CA LYS A 86 17.40 -15.46 -34.10
C LYS A 86 17.69 -13.96 -34.20
N ASP A 87 16.83 -13.15 -33.60
CA ASP A 87 16.97 -11.69 -33.59
C ASP A 87 18.20 -11.24 -32.80
N ALA A 88 18.50 -11.92 -31.69
CA ALA A 88 19.72 -11.72 -30.93
C ALA A 88 20.97 -12.02 -31.79
N LEU A 89 21.00 -13.19 -32.46
CA LEU A 89 22.10 -13.58 -33.35
C LEU A 89 22.31 -12.58 -34.51
N ALA A 90 21.24 -12.10 -35.14
CA ALA A 90 21.34 -11.07 -36.16
C ALA A 90 21.77 -9.71 -35.63
N THR A 91 21.34 -9.35 -34.43
CA THR A 91 21.77 -8.11 -33.78
C THR A 91 23.26 -8.15 -33.46
N PHE A 92 23.79 -9.30 -33.02
CA PHE A 92 25.23 -9.48 -32.81
C PHE A 92 26.02 -9.27 -34.11
N ASP A 93 25.63 -9.91 -35.23
CA ASP A 93 26.28 -9.71 -36.54
C ASP A 93 26.27 -8.24 -36.97
N ARG A 94 25.09 -7.59 -36.91
CA ARG A 94 24.94 -6.19 -37.32
C ARG A 94 25.83 -5.25 -36.52
N ARG A 95 26.03 -5.53 -35.23
CA ARG A 95 26.84 -4.72 -34.32
C ARG A 95 28.33 -5.14 -34.30
N GLY A 96 28.73 -6.10 -35.14
CA GLY A 96 30.11 -6.57 -35.27
C GLY A 96 30.57 -7.45 -34.10
N ALA A 97 29.65 -7.98 -33.29
CA ALA A 97 29.99 -8.91 -32.23
C ALA A 97 30.05 -10.35 -32.76
N VAL A 98 31.06 -11.09 -32.32
CA VAL A 98 31.19 -12.52 -32.63
C VAL A 98 30.56 -13.31 -31.51
N VAL A 99 29.57 -14.13 -31.85
CA VAL A 99 28.85 -15.00 -30.91
C VAL A 99 29.12 -16.46 -31.22
N THR A 100 29.50 -17.22 -30.20
CA THR A 100 29.62 -18.68 -30.27
C THR A 100 28.80 -19.30 -29.13
N ALA A 101 27.86 -20.18 -29.48
CA ALA A 101 27.11 -20.98 -28.51
C ALA A 101 27.62 -22.42 -28.48
N LYS A 102 27.79 -23.01 -27.30
CA LYS A 102 28.28 -24.38 -27.11
C LYS A 102 27.38 -25.12 -26.12
N SER A 103 27.12 -26.40 -26.40
CA SER A 103 26.49 -27.35 -25.49
C SER A 103 27.00 -28.76 -25.78
N LYS A 104 26.54 -29.77 -25.02
CA LYS A 104 26.77 -31.19 -25.36
C LYS A 104 26.18 -31.65 -26.68
N HIS A 105 25.33 -30.85 -27.31
CA HIS A 105 24.64 -31.21 -28.53
C HIS A 105 25.23 -30.57 -29.78
N THR A 106 25.81 -29.38 -29.67
CA THR A 106 26.22 -28.60 -30.82
C THR A 106 27.17 -27.47 -30.43
N LYS A 107 27.99 -27.05 -31.39
CA LYS A 107 28.62 -25.73 -31.39
C LYS A 107 28.07 -24.91 -32.56
N ILE A 108 27.56 -23.72 -32.24
CA ILE A 108 26.89 -22.80 -33.17
C ILE A 108 27.68 -21.49 -33.24
N PHE A 109 27.92 -21.00 -34.44
CA PHE A 109 28.40 -19.64 -34.71
C PHE A 109 27.67 -19.10 -35.94
N ILE A 110 27.81 -17.80 -36.23
CA ILE A 110 27.12 -17.16 -37.35
C ILE A 110 28.09 -16.80 -38.49
N GLU A 111 27.63 -16.95 -39.73
CA GLU A 111 28.39 -16.65 -40.95
C GLU A 111 27.44 -16.11 -42.03
N LYS A 112 27.90 -15.16 -42.85
CA LYS A 112 27.18 -14.75 -44.07
C LYS A 112 27.49 -15.73 -45.20
N SER A 113 26.45 -16.28 -45.81
CA SER A 113 26.58 -17.22 -46.94
C SER A 113 25.48 -16.92 -47.97
N PRO A 114 25.69 -17.23 -49.26
CA PRO A 114 24.64 -17.14 -50.26
C PRO A 114 23.44 -18.00 -49.87
N LYS A 115 22.23 -17.48 -50.12
CA LYS A 115 20.96 -18.17 -49.89
C LYS A 115 20.86 -19.37 -50.82
N GLN A 116 20.37 -20.50 -50.31
CA GLN A 116 20.24 -21.70 -51.13
C GLN A 116 19.28 -21.44 -52.31
N GLY A 117 19.79 -21.57 -53.54
CA GLY A 117 19.04 -21.29 -54.77
C GLY A 117 19.09 -19.85 -55.28
N PHE A 118 19.72 -18.91 -54.55
CA PHE A 118 19.90 -17.51 -54.93
C PHE A 118 21.32 -17.05 -54.58
N SER A 119 22.27 -17.27 -55.50
CA SER A 119 23.69 -16.97 -55.27
C SER A 119 24.01 -15.48 -55.12
N ASP A 120 23.11 -14.64 -55.60
CA ASP A 120 23.14 -13.17 -55.56
C ASP A 120 22.65 -12.58 -54.23
N ILE A 121 21.98 -13.38 -53.39
CA ILE A 121 21.43 -12.96 -52.10
C ILE A 121 22.26 -13.56 -50.97
N SER A 122 22.97 -12.73 -50.20
CA SER A 122 23.70 -13.17 -49.00
C SER A 122 22.80 -13.08 -47.77
N THR A 123 22.56 -14.21 -47.08
CA THR A 123 21.79 -14.27 -45.83
C THR A 123 22.66 -14.73 -44.65
N LEU A 124 22.21 -14.40 -43.43
CA LEU A 124 22.88 -14.82 -42.21
C LEU A 124 22.52 -16.27 -41.88
N HIS A 125 23.55 -17.11 -41.76
CA HIS A 125 23.40 -18.52 -41.45
C HIS A 125 23.98 -18.84 -40.07
N ALA A 126 23.32 -19.74 -39.34
CA ALA A 126 23.91 -20.41 -38.21
C ALA A 126 24.69 -21.64 -38.69
N VAL A 127 26.00 -21.66 -38.44
CA VAL A 127 26.88 -22.78 -38.75
C VAL A 127 26.93 -23.71 -37.56
N ILE A 128 26.49 -24.95 -37.79
CA ILE A 128 26.31 -26.00 -36.79
C ILE A 128 27.44 -27.02 -36.97
N SER A 129 28.14 -27.28 -35.88
CA SER A 129 29.22 -28.26 -35.80
C SER A 129 29.01 -29.20 -34.61
N GLU A 130 29.66 -30.36 -34.68
CA GLU A 130 29.65 -31.35 -33.59
C GLU A 130 30.15 -30.71 -32.28
N PRO A 131 29.61 -31.12 -31.13
CA PRO A 131 30.01 -30.60 -29.83
C PRO A 131 31.49 -30.94 -29.57
N ALA A 132 32.22 -30.00 -28.97
CA ALA A 132 33.61 -30.24 -28.57
C ALA A 132 33.71 -31.19 -27.36
N ASP A 133 32.65 -31.25 -26.54
CA ASP A 133 32.56 -32.06 -25.34
C ASP A 133 31.13 -32.61 -25.19
N ALA A 134 30.96 -33.93 -25.34
CA ALA A 134 29.67 -34.59 -25.21
C ALA A 134 29.18 -34.70 -23.75
N SER A 135 30.06 -34.46 -22.76
CA SER A 135 29.73 -34.43 -21.33
C SER A 135 29.38 -33.02 -20.82
N PHE A 136 29.39 -32.01 -21.70
CA PHE A 136 29.15 -30.62 -21.33
C PHE A 136 27.75 -30.41 -20.71
N ILE A 137 27.70 -29.73 -19.56
CA ILE A 137 26.45 -29.43 -18.86
C ILE A 137 26.05 -27.99 -19.15
N GLY A 138 24.82 -27.81 -19.67
CA GLY A 138 24.21 -26.53 -20.00
C GLY A 138 24.56 -25.97 -21.36
N THR A 139 24.36 -24.65 -21.50
CA THR A 139 24.77 -23.87 -22.66
C THR A 139 25.74 -22.77 -22.25
N GLU A 140 26.78 -22.54 -23.05
CA GLU A 140 27.68 -21.39 -22.93
C GLU A 140 27.57 -20.52 -24.18
N PHE A 141 27.29 -19.24 -24.00
CA PHE A 141 27.45 -18.20 -25.01
C PHE A 141 28.73 -17.41 -24.73
N GLU A 142 29.64 -17.44 -25.70
CA GLU A 142 30.84 -16.61 -25.74
C GLU A 142 30.60 -15.44 -26.69
N LEU A 143 30.71 -14.22 -26.16
CA LEU A 143 30.42 -12.97 -26.85
C LEU A 143 31.70 -12.11 -26.94
N GLN A 144 32.21 -11.91 -28.14
CA GLN A 144 33.38 -11.05 -28.41
C GLN A 144 32.93 -9.75 -29.06
N GLY A 145 33.60 -8.64 -28.75
CA GLY A 145 33.22 -7.31 -29.25
C GLY A 145 32.03 -6.67 -28.50
N VAL A 146 31.65 -7.23 -27.36
CA VAL A 146 30.63 -6.68 -26.45
C VAL A 146 31.30 -5.88 -25.34
N SER A 147 30.80 -4.67 -25.06
CA SER A 147 31.35 -3.83 -24.00
C SER A 147 30.78 -4.20 -22.62
N ASP A 148 31.52 -3.85 -21.56
CA ASP A 148 31.04 -4.04 -20.18
C ASP A 148 29.76 -3.23 -19.93
N LYS A 149 29.63 -2.06 -20.58
CA LYS A 149 28.43 -1.24 -20.54
C LYS A 149 27.21 -1.97 -21.10
N ASP A 150 27.34 -2.66 -22.24
CA ASP A 150 26.22 -3.40 -22.84
C ASP A 150 25.75 -4.56 -21.95
N ILE A 151 26.67 -5.22 -21.24
CA ILE A 151 26.38 -6.29 -20.29
C ILE A 151 25.63 -5.73 -19.07
N GLU A 152 26.10 -4.62 -18.50
CA GLU A 152 25.44 -3.99 -17.36
C GLU A 152 24.07 -3.40 -17.74
N GLU A 153 23.93 -2.79 -18.92
CA GLU A 153 22.63 -2.37 -19.45
C GLU A 153 21.66 -3.54 -19.60
N ALA A 154 22.15 -4.69 -20.10
CA ALA A 154 21.32 -5.89 -20.23
C ALA A 154 20.91 -6.46 -18.86
N LYS A 155 21.85 -6.51 -17.90
CA LYS A 155 21.60 -6.98 -16.54
C LYS A 155 20.57 -6.10 -15.83
N ASN A 156 20.62 -4.78 -15.99
CA ASN A 156 19.66 -3.84 -15.40
C ASN A 156 18.21 -4.04 -15.88
N LEU A 157 17.99 -4.81 -16.96
CA LEU A 157 16.65 -5.22 -17.39
C LEU A 157 16.08 -6.40 -16.60
N PHE A 158 16.82 -6.97 -15.65
CA PHE A 158 16.37 -8.07 -14.80
C PHE A 158 16.42 -7.69 -13.33
N LEU A 159 15.34 -7.97 -12.61
CA LEU A 159 15.22 -7.71 -11.18
C LEU A 159 16.32 -8.40 -10.36
N ILE A 160 16.72 -9.62 -10.76
CA ILE A 160 17.75 -10.38 -10.05
C ILE A 160 19.13 -9.69 -10.07
N PHE A 161 19.38 -8.83 -11.06
CA PHE A 161 20.64 -8.10 -11.19
C PHE A 161 20.54 -6.60 -10.86
N SER A 162 19.32 -6.06 -10.67
CA SER A 162 19.14 -4.63 -10.41
C SER A 162 19.57 -4.21 -9.00
N GLY A 163 19.66 -5.18 -8.07
CA GLY A 163 19.95 -4.91 -6.65
C GLY A 163 18.82 -4.14 -5.96
N GLU A 164 17.61 -4.18 -6.51
CA GLU A 164 16.44 -3.56 -5.88
C GLU A 164 15.95 -4.35 -4.67
N GLU A 165 15.47 -3.63 -3.67
CA GLU A 165 14.98 -4.19 -2.41
C GLU A 165 13.51 -4.60 -2.54
N ILE A 166 13.23 -5.88 -2.32
CA ILE A 166 11.87 -6.42 -2.32
C ILE A 166 11.25 -6.17 -0.95
N LEU A 167 10.24 -5.30 -0.88
CA LEU A 167 9.53 -4.97 0.35
C LEU A 167 8.56 -6.09 0.76
N GLU A 168 7.86 -6.66 -0.22
CA GLU A 168 6.89 -7.73 0.03
C GLU A 168 6.76 -8.66 -1.17
N THR A 169 6.57 -9.96 -0.90
CA THR A 169 6.28 -10.97 -1.91
C THR A 169 4.93 -11.62 -1.64
N MET A 170 4.04 -11.55 -2.63
CA MET A 170 2.70 -12.12 -2.59
C MET A 170 2.51 -13.09 -3.75
N LYS A 171 1.41 -13.86 -3.70
CA LYS A 171 1.08 -14.84 -4.75
C LYS A 171 0.99 -14.22 -6.16
N LYS A 172 0.51 -12.97 -6.26
CA LYS A 172 0.28 -12.29 -7.54
C LYS A 172 1.50 -11.53 -8.06
N GLY A 173 2.44 -11.20 -7.19
CA GLY A 173 3.59 -10.37 -7.52
C GLY A 173 4.32 -9.86 -6.28
N GLN A 174 5.22 -8.92 -6.49
CA GLN A 174 6.08 -8.36 -5.46
C GLN A 174 5.99 -6.84 -5.49
N VAL A 175 6.03 -6.23 -4.31
CA VAL A 175 6.21 -4.78 -4.14
C VAL A 175 7.70 -4.54 -3.87
N ILE A 176 8.28 -3.62 -4.62
CA ILE A 176 9.71 -3.36 -4.65
C ILE A 176 9.91 -1.88 -4.34
N LYS A 177 10.91 -1.59 -3.53
CA LYS A 177 11.26 -0.22 -3.17
C LYS A 177 11.69 0.54 -4.41
N ARG A 178 11.06 1.67 -4.67
CA ARG A 178 11.44 2.53 -5.79
C ARG A 178 12.87 3.03 -5.60
N ARG A 179 13.69 2.86 -6.65
CA ARG A 179 15.06 3.34 -6.70
C ARG A 179 15.18 4.36 -7.83
N GLY A 180 15.33 5.63 -7.47
CA GLY A 180 15.50 6.73 -8.43
C GLY A 180 14.20 7.40 -8.85
N ALA A 181 14.20 7.96 -10.06
CA ALA A 181 13.16 8.88 -10.53
C ALA A 181 11.90 8.21 -11.09
N SER A 182 11.87 6.89 -11.25
CA SER A 182 10.71 6.15 -11.77
C SER A 182 10.52 4.81 -11.04
N GLY A 183 9.29 4.32 -11.01
CA GLY A 183 8.96 2.96 -10.60
C GLY A 183 9.14 1.99 -11.77
N ASN A 184 9.86 0.91 -11.55
CA ASN A 184 10.12 -0.11 -12.56
C ASN A 184 9.01 -1.18 -12.55
N ILE A 185 8.52 -1.55 -13.74
CA ILE A 185 7.55 -2.63 -13.89
C ILE A 185 8.25 -3.85 -14.49
N TYR A 186 8.29 -4.91 -13.69
CA TYR A 186 8.81 -6.21 -14.05
C TYR A 186 7.67 -7.20 -14.29
N ILE A 187 7.89 -8.10 -15.23
CA ILE A 187 7.06 -9.29 -15.44
C ILE A 187 7.97 -10.50 -15.39
N ASN A 188 7.69 -11.42 -14.46
CA ASN A 188 8.55 -12.58 -14.20
C ASN A 188 10.04 -12.19 -14.05
N GLY A 189 10.30 -11.04 -13.41
CA GLY A 189 11.65 -10.54 -13.17
C GLY A 189 12.29 -9.77 -14.34
N VAL A 190 11.59 -9.56 -15.46
CA VAL A 190 12.11 -8.76 -16.59
C VAL A 190 11.40 -7.42 -16.70
N LYS A 191 12.19 -6.36 -16.80
CA LYS A 191 11.72 -4.98 -16.92
C LYS A 191 11.02 -4.79 -18.25
N VAL A 192 9.80 -4.27 -18.21
CA VAL A 192 8.93 -4.05 -19.38
C VAL A 192 8.40 -2.63 -19.49
N ALA A 193 8.47 -1.84 -18.41
CA ALA A 193 8.07 -0.45 -18.40
C ALA A 193 8.71 0.30 -17.21
N GLU A 194 8.65 1.63 -17.28
CA GLU A 194 8.99 2.57 -16.22
C GLU A 194 7.84 3.56 -16.07
N GLU A 195 7.51 3.93 -14.83
CA GLU A 195 6.44 4.87 -14.49
C GLU A 195 7.01 5.98 -13.61
N GLU A 196 7.03 7.21 -14.12
CA GLU A 196 7.66 8.35 -13.44
C GLU A 196 7.02 8.68 -12.08
N ASN A 197 5.70 8.54 -11.97
CA ASN A 197 4.94 8.93 -10.79
C ASN A 197 4.42 7.74 -9.96
N PHE A 198 5.05 6.58 -10.07
CA PHE A 198 4.73 5.44 -9.19
C PHE A 198 5.53 5.50 -7.89
N LEU A 199 4.88 5.28 -6.76
CA LEU A 199 5.49 5.21 -5.43
C LEU A 199 6.43 4.01 -5.30
N PHE A 200 6.09 2.90 -5.96
CA PHE A 200 6.86 1.65 -5.89
C PHE A 200 7.28 1.14 -7.27
N SER A 201 8.18 0.16 -7.24
CA SER A 201 8.42 -0.75 -8.36
C SER A 201 7.65 -2.05 -8.13
N TYR A 202 7.36 -2.81 -9.19
CA TYR A 202 6.51 -3.99 -9.10
C TYR A 202 7.06 -5.13 -9.94
N ASN A 203 6.99 -6.36 -9.42
CA ASN A 203 7.20 -7.57 -10.22
C ASN A 203 5.93 -8.40 -10.29
N ILE A 204 5.34 -8.50 -11.47
CA ILE A 204 4.13 -9.28 -11.71
C ILE A 204 4.52 -10.71 -12.05
N THR A 205 4.18 -11.64 -11.15
CA THR A 205 4.51 -13.07 -11.30
C THR A 205 3.33 -13.91 -11.76
N THR A 206 2.11 -13.38 -11.65
CA THR A 206 0.89 -14.02 -12.16
C THR A 206 0.32 -13.22 -13.34
N LEU A 207 0.44 -13.78 -14.54
CA LEU A 207 0.09 -13.09 -15.78
C LEU A 207 -1.42 -13.07 -16.06
N SER A 208 -1.98 -11.87 -16.13
CA SER A 208 -3.36 -11.61 -16.57
C SER A 208 -3.52 -11.71 -18.10
N ALA A 209 -4.74 -11.86 -18.59
CA ALA A 209 -5.02 -11.90 -20.03
C ALA A 209 -4.58 -10.62 -20.79
N PRO A 210 -4.79 -9.40 -20.26
CA PRO A 210 -4.25 -8.17 -20.87
C PRO A 210 -2.73 -8.18 -21.02
N ILE A 211 -2.00 -8.62 -19.98
CA ILE A 211 -0.54 -8.72 -20.01
C ILE A 211 -0.09 -9.74 -21.07
N ARG A 212 -0.71 -10.92 -21.12
CA ARG A 212 -0.41 -11.94 -22.13
C ARG A 212 -0.62 -11.39 -23.56
N LYS A 213 -1.72 -10.68 -23.79
CA LYS A 213 -2.01 -10.05 -25.09
C LYS A 213 -0.98 -8.96 -25.46
N ALA A 214 -0.49 -8.20 -24.47
CA ALA A 214 0.51 -7.17 -24.70
C ALA A 214 1.90 -7.75 -25.03
N LEU A 215 2.29 -8.84 -24.34
CA LEU A 215 3.55 -9.55 -24.57
C LEU A 215 3.59 -10.33 -25.89
N ASN A 216 2.42 -10.73 -26.41
CA ASN A 216 2.33 -11.50 -27.66
C ASN A 216 2.51 -10.66 -28.93
N ARG A 217 2.65 -9.34 -28.80
CA ARG A 217 3.08 -8.47 -29.90
C ARG A 217 4.60 -8.34 -29.75
N GLU A 218 5.38 -8.29 -30.83
CA GLU A 218 6.85 -8.14 -30.86
C GLU A 218 7.41 -6.86 -30.18
N ARG A 219 6.65 -6.23 -29.29
CA ARG A 219 6.94 -4.99 -28.60
C ARG A 219 7.77 -5.28 -27.37
N THR A 220 8.84 -4.53 -27.20
CA THR A 220 9.70 -4.56 -26.01
C THR A 220 9.04 -3.98 -24.77
N ASN A 221 8.02 -3.12 -24.93
CA ASN A 221 7.35 -2.40 -23.85
C ASN A 221 5.86 -2.77 -23.72
N VAL A 222 5.41 -2.90 -22.48
CA VAL A 222 4.00 -3.14 -22.13
C VAL A 222 3.36 -1.81 -21.73
N GLY A 223 2.19 -1.49 -22.29
CA GLY A 223 1.49 -0.26 -21.95
C GLY A 223 0.81 -0.34 -20.58
N ARG A 224 0.74 0.80 -19.88
CA ARG A 224 0.17 0.96 -18.53
C ARG A 224 -1.16 0.26 -18.30
N SER A 225 -2.09 0.40 -19.24
CA SER A 225 -3.43 -0.22 -19.17
C SER A 225 -3.40 -1.75 -19.04
N ALA A 226 -2.33 -2.42 -19.47
CA ALA A 226 -2.21 -3.87 -19.35
C ALA A 226 -1.87 -4.33 -17.92
N TYR A 227 -1.08 -3.56 -17.16
CA TYR A 227 -0.61 -3.96 -15.83
C TYR A 227 -1.29 -3.25 -14.65
N THR A 228 -1.95 -2.10 -14.86
CA THR A 228 -2.61 -1.33 -13.78
C THR A 228 -3.46 -2.20 -12.84
N ASP A 229 -4.35 -3.04 -13.38
CA ASP A 229 -5.20 -3.91 -12.57
C ASP A 229 -4.41 -4.97 -11.79
N SER A 230 -3.31 -5.47 -12.36
CA SER A 230 -2.44 -6.44 -11.68
C SER A 230 -1.68 -5.80 -10.53
N ILE A 231 -1.20 -4.57 -10.71
CA ILE A 231 -0.53 -3.77 -9.65
C ILE A 231 -1.52 -3.43 -8.53
N LYS A 232 -2.71 -2.94 -8.88
CA LYS A 232 -3.78 -2.70 -7.89
C LYS A 232 -4.06 -3.97 -7.08
N LYS A 233 -4.16 -5.13 -7.73
CA LYS A 233 -4.36 -6.43 -7.05
C LYS A 233 -3.17 -6.88 -6.19
N ILE A 234 -1.95 -6.46 -6.51
CA ILE A 234 -0.76 -6.71 -5.69
C ILE A 234 -0.86 -5.87 -4.40
N LEU A 235 -1.12 -4.56 -4.53
CA LEU A 235 -1.27 -3.65 -3.40
C LEU A 235 -2.44 -4.06 -2.48
N LEU A 236 -3.60 -4.41 -3.04
CA LEU A 236 -4.75 -4.91 -2.27
C LEU A 236 -4.50 -6.27 -1.61
N SER A 237 -3.39 -6.95 -1.93
CA SER A 237 -2.98 -8.18 -1.25
C SER A 237 -1.78 -8.00 -0.33
N SER A 238 -1.23 -6.79 -0.26
CA SER A 238 -0.18 -6.41 0.68
C SER A 238 -0.72 -6.39 2.09
N ALA A 239 0.07 -6.85 3.06
CA ALA A 239 -0.26 -6.79 4.48
C ALA A 239 0.92 -6.30 5.34
N THR A 240 2.03 -5.91 4.72
CA THR A 240 3.24 -5.54 5.45
C THR A 240 3.17 -4.09 5.92
N LYS A 241 3.59 -3.86 7.18
CA LYS A 241 3.62 -2.54 7.82
C LYS A 241 4.34 -1.50 6.98
N GLU A 242 5.53 -1.83 6.50
CA GLU A 242 6.39 -0.91 5.73
C GLU A 242 5.70 -0.40 4.46
N VAL A 243 5.02 -1.27 3.70
CA VAL A 243 4.29 -0.86 2.49
C VAL A 243 3.12 0.06 2.84
N ALA A 244 2.38 -0.24 3.91
CA ALA A 244 1.26 0.57 4.36
C ALA A 244 1.70 1.94 4.91
N GLU A 245 2.81 2.02 5.64
CA GLU A 245 3.38 3.27 6.12
C GLU A 245 3.86 4.15 4.97
N ILE A 246 4.52 3.58 3.96
CA ILE A 246 4.95 4.31 2.76
C ILE A 246 3.72 4.89 2.03
N LEU A 247 2.66 4.08 1.84
CA LEU A 247 1.41 4.54 1.23
C LEU A 247 0.73 5.65 2.05
N ALA A 248 0.67 5.49 3.36
CA ALA A 248 0.00 6.44 4.25
C ALA A 248 0.73 7.77 4.36
N ASN A 249 2.06 7.74 4.39
CA ASN A 249 2.86 8.96 4.31
C ASN A 249 2.57 9.72 3.02
N ASP A 250 2.36 9.00 1.91
CA ASP A 250 2.04 9.61 0.63
C ASP A 250 0.57 10.10 0.54
N LEU A 251 -0.37 9.57 1.35
CA LEU A 251 -1.75 10.10 1.43
C LEU A 251 -1.78 11.58 1.79
N THR A 252 -0.83 12.03 2.64
CA THR A 252 -0.71 13.44 3.03
C THR A 252 -0.41 14.36 1.85
N ASN A 253 0.22 13.83 0.80
CA ASN A 253 0.59 14.56 -0.42
C ASN A 253 -0.58 14.70 -1.40
N ILE A 254 -1.71 14.01 -1.20
CA ILE A 254 -2.91 14.15 -2.05
C ILE A 254 -3.41 15.60 -2.00
N SER A 255 -3.48 16.18 -0.80
CA SER A 255 -3.90 17.57 -0.59
C SER A 255 -2.98 18.58 -1.28
N LYS A 256 -1.71 18.21 -1.51
CA LYS A 256 -0.68 19.03 -2.17
C LYS A 256 -0.61 18.79 -3.69
N GLY A 257 -1.39 17.86 -4.24
CA GLY A 257 -1.33 17.47 -5.65
C GLY A 257 -0.01 16.82 -6.08
N THR A 258 0.76 16.27 -5.13
CA THR A 258 2.09 15.66 -5.36
C THR A 258 2.13 14.17 -4.99
N ALA A 259 0.97 13.58 -4.72
CA ALA A 259 0.83 12.16 -4.46
C ALA A 259 1.12 11.32 -5.72
N HIS A 260 1.55 10.09 -5.48
CA HIS A 260 1.83 9.13 -6.53
C HIS A 260 0.56 8.51 -7.08
N ASP A 261 0.66 7.98 -8.30
CA ASP A 261 -0.48 7.53 -9.08
C ASP A 261 -1.25 6.37 -8.44
N GLU A 262 -0.60 5.54 -7.62
CA GLU A 262 -1.23 4.48 -6.84
C GLU A 262 -2.36 5.03 -5.95
N LEU A 263 -2.16 6.23 -5.41
CA LEU A 263 -3.13 6.90 -4.57
C LEU A 263 -4.28 7.52 -5.34
N SER A 264 -4.28 7.50 -6.68
CA SER A 264 -5.50 7.79 -7.44
C SER A 264 -6.57 6.68 -7.27
N TRP A 265 -6.18 5.50 -6.80
CA TRP A 265 -7.09 4.37 -6.61
C TRP A 265 -7.62 4.34 -5.17
N ILE A 266 -8.89 4.75 -5.01
CA ILE A 266 -9.53 4.84 -3.68
C ILE A 266 -9.51 3.52 -2.88
N ASP A 267 -9.53 2.37 -3.56
CA ASP A 267 -9.44 1.06 -2.89
C ASP A 267 -8.04 0.83 -2.29
N VAL A 268 -6.97 1.35 -2.90
CA VAL A 268 -5.61 1.26 -2.36
C VAL A 268 -5.45 2.19 -1.16
N GLN A 269 -6.04 3.39 -1.22
CA GLN A 269 -6.07 4.28 -0.07
C GLN A 269 -6.77 3.61 1.13
N GLU A 270 -7.97 3.06 0.93
CA GLU A 270 -8.73 2.35 1.95
C GLU A 270 -7.94 1.16 2.53
N HIS A 271 -7.32 0.35 1.66
CA HIS A 271 -6.53 -0.80 2.10
C HIS A 271 -5.35 -0.40 2.97
N SER A 272 -4.69 0.72 2.65
CA SER A 272 -3.59 1.27 3.45
C SER A 272 -4.05 1.66 4.85
N VAL A 273 -5.20 2.35 4.96
CA VAL A 273 -5.82 2.72 6.24
C VAL A 273 -6.13 1.48 7.08
N LYS A 274 -6.71 0.44 6.46
CA LYS A 274 -7.05 -0.82 7.16
C LYS A 274 -5.81 -1.53 7.71
N ILE A 275 -4.72 -1.58 6.95
CA ILE A 275 -3.47 -2.19 7.44
C ILE A 275 -2.91 -1.39 8.61
N LEU A 276 -2.86 -0.05 8.51
CA LEU A 276 -2.35 0.78 9.59
C LEU A 276 -3.17 0.62 10.88
N ASN A 277 -4.50 0.70 10.79
CA ASN A 277 -5.39 0.53 11.95
C ASN A 277 -5.18 -0.82 12.66
N GLN A 278 -4.90 -1.88 11.89
CA GLN A 278 -4.59 -3.19 12.44
C GLN A 278 -3.23 -3.24 13.16
N LEU A 279 -2.22 -2.54 12.63
CA LEU A 279 -0.83 -2.68 13.06
C LEU A 279 -0.40 -1.69 14.14
N GLY A 280 -1.22 -0.69 14.45
CA GLY A 280 -0.90 0.32 15.45
C GLY A 280 -2.06 1.24 15.80
N LYS A 281 -1.79 2.20 16.67
CA LYS A 281 -2.74 3.24 17.07
C LYS A 281 -2.62 4.40 16.09
N TYR A 282 -3.52 4.46 15.12
CA TYR A 282 -3.61 5.56 14.17
C TYR A 282 -4.95 6.25 14.33
N LEU A 283 -4.97 7.56 14.11
CA LEU A 283 -6.19 8.35 14.02
C LEU A 283 -6.24 8.98 12.63
N PHE A 284 -7.28 8.65 11.86
CA PHE A 284 -7.47 9.13 10.50
C PHE A 284 -8.42 10.34 10.49
N ILE A 285 -7.92 11.48 10.02
CA ILE A 285 -8.67 12.75 10.04
C ILE A 285 -8.54 13.49 8.72
N THR A 286 -9.47 14.40 8.43
CA THR A 286 -9.27 15.37 7.35
C THR A 286 -8.54 16.62 7.84
N SER A 287 -8.00 17.41 6.91
CA SER A 287 -7.35 18.68 7.27
C SER A 287 -8.29 19.65 7.98
N PHE A 288 -9.58 19.64 7.60
CA PHE A 288 -10.61 20.48 8.21
C PHE A 288 -10.85 20.08 9.67
N GLU A 289 -11.01 18.78 9.91
CA GLU A 289 -11.19 18.21 11.24
C GLU A 289 -10.02 18.50 12.18
N GLY A 290 -8.78 18.36 11.69
CA GLY A 290 -7.59 18.70 12.46
C GLY A 290 -7.51 20.18 12.85
N MET A 291 -8.09 21.08 12.04
CA MET A 291 -8.18 22.50 12.35
C MET A 291 -9.32 22.85 13.32
N GLN A 292 -10.46 22.16 13.21
CA GLN A 292 -11.64 22.41 14.05
C GLN A 292 -11.47 21.87 15.48
N HIS A 293 -10.73 20.77 15.66
CA HIS A 293 -10.65 20.08 16.94
C HIS A 293 -9.20 19.89 17.44
N PRO A 294 -8.41 20.96 17.63
CA PRO A 294 -6.99 20.86 18.03
C PRO A 294 -6.80 20.11 19.35
N ASP A 295 -7.68 20.35 20.35
CA ASP A 295 -7.63 19.68 21.65
C ASP A 295 -7.76 18.15 21.53
N MET A 296 -8.58 17.69 20.59
CA MET A 296 -8.78 16.26 20.34
C MET A 296 -7.53 15.65 19.69
N ILE A 297 -6.87 16.36 18.79
CA ILE A 297 -5.61 15.92 18.19
C ILE A 297 -4.52 15.79 19.24
N ASP A 298 -4.44 16.73 20.18
CA ASP A 298 -3.48 16.64 21.28
C ASP A 298 -3.80 15.48 22.23
N GLN A 299 -5.08 15.21 22.51
CA GLN A 299 -5.46 14.02 23.29
C GLN A 299 -5.17 12.71 22.57
N ALA A 300 -5.38 12.65 21.26
CA ALA A 300 -5.03 11.49 20.44
C ALA A 300 -3.52 11.22 20.49
N ARG A 301 -2.69 12.26 20.35
CA ARG A 301 -1.24 12.15 20.51
C ARG A 301 -0.83 11.70 21.91
N ASN A 302 -1.43 12.28 22.96
CA ASN A 302 -1.14 11.91 24.35
C ASN A 302 -1.53 10.46 24.68
N SER A 303 -2.56 9.93 24.00
CA SER A 303 -2.96 8.52 24.11
C SER A 303 -2.16 7.57 23.21
N GLY A 304 -1.14 8.09 22.51
CA GLY A 304 -0.20 7.35 21.68
C GLY A 304 -0.68 7.08 20.25
N HIS A 305 -1.66 7.83 19.74
CA HIS A 305 -2.09 7.73 18.35
C HIS A 305 -1.19 8.55 17.43
N GLU A 306 -0.83 7.98 16.30
CA GLU A 306 -0.23 8.68 15.18
C GLU A 306 -1.32 9.24 14.26
N ILE A 307 -1.20 10.52 13.89
CA ILE A 307 -2.24 11.22 13.15
C ILE A 307 -1.96 11.13 11.66
N ILE A 308 -2.90 10.57 10.90
CA ILE A 308 -2.81 10.47 9.45
C ILE A 308 -3.89 11.36 8.82
N THR A 309 -3.46 12.34 8.03
CA THR A 309 -4.36 13.21 7.29
C THR A 309 -4.81 12.53 6.00
N ILE A 310 -6.11 12.38 5.82
CA ILE A 310 -6.75 11.73 4.68
C ILE A 310 -7.68 12.67 3.91
N PRO A 311 -7.92 12.41 2.61
CA PRO A 311 -8.92 13.13 1.82
C PRO A 311 -10.36 12.88 2.28
N GLU A 312 -11.27 13.82 2.02
CA GLU A 312 -12.69 13.73 2.42
C GLU A 312 -13.42 12.53 1.79
N ASN A 313 -13.14 12.21 0.52
CA ASN A 313 -13.73 11.05 -0.14
C ASN A 313 -13.27 9.72 0.48
N LEU A 314 -12.03 9.65 0.99
CA LEU A 314 -11.55 8.49 1.73
C LEU A 314 -12.26 8.39 3.07
N LYS A 315 -12.37 9.51 3.81
CA LYS A 315 -13.10 9.58 5.09
C LYS A 315 -14.51 9.02 4.96
N GLN A 316 -15.27 9.49 3.96
CA GLN A 316 -16.63 8.99 3.71
C GLN A 316 -16.67 7.48 3.43
N LYS A 317 -15.64 6.94 2.79
CA LYS A 317 -15.56 5.52 2.46
C LYS A 317 -15.19 4.64 3.65
N ILE A 318 -14.37 5.14 4.57
CA ILE A 318 -13.92 4.39 5.74
C ILE A 318 -14.84 4.55 6.96
N GLN A 319 -15.80 5.48 6.91
CA GLN A 319 -16.75 5.71 7.99
C GLN A 319 -17.51 4.43 8.32
N ASN A 320 -17.53 4.04 9.60
CA ASN A 320 -18.14 2.79 10.09
C ASN A 320 -17.59 1.52 9.42
N SER A 321 -16.39 1.57 8.84
CA SER A 321 -15.73 0.40 8.28
C SER A 321 -14.76 -0.21 9.28
N ASN A 322 -14.41 -1.48 9.04
CA ASN A 322 -13.50 -2.23 9.88
C ASN A 322 -12.15 -2.46 9.18
N ASP A 323 -11.11 -2.63 9.98
CA ASP A 323 -9.81 -3.11 9.54
C ASP A 323 -9.86 -4.59 9.10
N LEU A 324 -8.70 -5.13 8.68
CA LEU A 324 -8.59 -6.51 8.23
C LEU A 324 -8.78 -7.55 9.36
N SER A 325 -8.74 -7.13 10.62
CA SER A 325 -8.98 -7.97 11.81
C SER A 325 -10.42 -7.84 12.35
N GLY A 326 -11.23 -6.95 11.78
CA GLY A 326 -12.61 -6.70 12.19
C GLY A 326 -12.79 -5.62 13.25
N ASN A 327 -11.72 -4.90 13.64
CA ASN A 327 -11.86 -3.77 14.56
C ASN A 327 -12.32 -2.52 13.79
N PRO A 328 -13.14 -1.66 14.41
CA PRO A 328 -13.51 -0.37 13.81
C PRO A 328 -12.28 0.46 13.45
N ILE A 329 -12.31 1.12 12.30
CA ILE A 329 -11.29 2.09 11.94
C ILE A 329 -11.42 3.31 12.84
N THR A 330 -10.31 3.76 13.41
CA THR A 330 -10.28 4.89 14.34
C THR A 330 -10.30 6.21 13.57
N ASP A 331 -11.49 6.65 13.20
CA ASP A 331 -11.75 8.05 12.80
C ASP A 331 -12.06 8.93 14.03
N ILE A 332 -12.36 10.21 13.81
CA ILE A 332 -12.73 11.14 14.89
C ILE A 332 -13.92 10.66 15.70
N GLY A 333 -14.99 10.21 15.04
CA GLY A 333 -16.20 9.78 15.72
C GLY A 333 -15.94 8.56 16.60
N GLN A 334 -15.21 7.58 16.06
CA GLN A 334 -14.81 6.38 16.79
C GLN A 334 -13.86 6.70 17.95
N PHE A 335 -12.91 7.62 17.75
CA PHE A 335 -12.02 8.06 18.82
C PHE A 335 -12.79 8.73 19.97
N ILE A 336 -13.77 9.58 19.66
CA ILE A 336 -14.62 10.24 20.66
C ILE A 336 -15.48 9.21 21.40
N SER A 337 -16.08 8.24 20.68
CA SER A 337 -16.82 7.14 21.32
C SER A 337 -15.91 6.37 22.27
N ASN A 338 -14.76 5.90 21.79
CA ASN A 338 -13.80 5.15 22.60
C ASN A 338 -13.32 5.94 23.83
N TYR A 339 -13.09 7.24 23.67
CA TYR A 339 -12.70 8.12 24.78
C TYR A 339 -13.83 8.23 25.81
N ASN A 340 -15.07 8.45 25.37
CA ASN A 340 -16.22 8.57 26.26
C ASN A 340 -16.53 7.26 27.00
N ASP A 341 -16.42 6.13 26.31
CA ASP A 341 -16.67 4.79 26.85
C ASP A 341 -15.58 4.36 27.85
N SER A 342 -14.33 4.79 27.64
CA SER A 342 -13.21 4.52 28.55
C SER A 342 -13.05 5.54 29.67
N PHE A 343 -13.84 6.62 29.65
CA PHE A 343 -13.73 7.69 30.65
C PHE A 343 -14.37 7.29 31.97
N GLU A 344 -13.56 7.22 33.02
CA GLU A 344 -14.04 7.05 34.39
C GLU A 344 -14.03 8.39 35.15
N PHE A 345 -15.17 8.70 35.78
CA PHE A 345 -15.27 9.86 36.67
C PHE A 345 -14.50 9.60 37.97
N LYS A 346 -13.58 10.51 38.32
CA LYS A 346 -12.90 10.48 39.61
C LYS A 346 -13.78 11.16 40.66
N ILE A 347 -14.72 10.38 41.19
CA ILE A 347 -15.65 10.79 42.24
C ILE A 347 -14.90 11.15 43.52
N ILE A 348 -15.24 12.31 44.08
CA ILE A 348 -14.68 12.82 45.32
C ILE A 348 -15.66 12.54 46.44
N ASN A 349 -15.16 11.96 47.54
CA ASN A 349 -15.97 11.83 48.75
C ASN A 349 -16.24 13.25 49.31
N PRO A 350 -17.49 13.61 49.65
CA PRO A 350 -17.81 14.88 50.29
C PRO A 350 -16.91 15.27 51.46
N ASP A 351 -16.33 14.30 52.19
CA ASP A 351 -15.40 14.55 53.29
C ASP A 351 -14.07 15.21 52.86
N GLU A 352 -13.65 15.00 51.62
CA GLU A 352 -12.43 15.58 51.02
C GLU A 352 -12.63 17.01 50.48
N LEU A 353 -13.88 17.49 50.46
CA LEU A 353 -14.20 18.86 50.07
C LEU A 353 -13.69 19.85 51.13
N ASN A 354 -13.24 21.02 50.67
CA ASN A 354 -12.84 22.09 51.58
C ASN A 354 -14.07 22.71 52.26
N LYS A 355 -13.86 23.53 53.30
CA LYS A 355 -14.96 24.12 54.09
C LYS A 355 -15.98 24.90 53.25
N ARG A 356 -15.53 25.63 52.22
CA ARG A 356 -16.39 26.43 51.35
C ARG A 356 -17.18 25.55 50.38
N GLU A 357 -16.52 24.57 49.77
CA GLU A 357 -17.14 23.58 48.90
C GLU A 357 -18.21 22.77 49.64
N LYS A 358 -17.91 22.33 50.88
CA LYS A 358 -18.88 21.63 51.76
C LYS A 358 -20.11 22.49 52.04
N LEU A 359 -19.93 23.77 52.33
CA LEU A 359 -21.05 24.67 52.61
C LEU A 359 -22.00 24.79 51.43
N ILE A 360 -21.47 24.88 50.20
CA ILE A 360 -22.26 24.92 48.97
C ILE A 360 -22.94 23.57 48.72
N TYR A 361 -22.19 22.47 48.81
CA TYR A 361 -22.73 21.13 48.59
C TYR A 361 -23.83 20.75 49.60
N GLN A 362 -23.73 21.23 50.84
CA GLN A 362 -24.76 21.01 51.87
C GLN A 362 -26.12 21.67 51.53
N GLN A 363 -26.17 22.60 50.58
CA GLN A 363 -27.43 23.20 50.10
C GLN A 363 -28.20 22.29 49.12
N THR A 364 -27.63 21.14 48.72
CA THR A 364 -28.28 20.20 47.77
C THR A 364 -29.72 19.85 48.16
N PRO A 365 -30.05 19.49 49.43
CA PRO A 365 -31.42 19.17 49.81
C PRO A 365 -32.38 20.35 49.63
N ASP A 366 -31.93 21.57 49.93
CA ASP A 366 -32.73 22.78 49.76
C ASP A 366 -32.97 23.06 48.27
N ILE A 367 -31.95 22.94 47.42
CA ILE A 367 -32.08 23.09 45.97
C ILE A 367 -33.08 22.09 45.40
N LEU A 368 -32.99 20.82 45.81
CA LEU A 368 -33.93 19.78 45.38
C LEU A 368 -35.36 20.08 45.83
N ASN A 369 -35.55 20.59 47.05
CA ASN A 369 -36.86 20.96 47.54
C ASN A 369 -37.47 22.12 46.73
N ILE A 370 -36.68 23.15 46.42
CA ILE A 370 -37.12 24.26 45.59
C ILE A 370 -37.42 23.77 44.16
N PHE A 371 -36.64 22.86 43.60
CA PHE A 371 -36.92 22.23 42.29
C PHE A 371 -38.23 21.41 42.27
N GLY A 372 -38.69 20.91 43.42
CA GLY A 372 -39.91 20.09 43.53
C GLY A 372 -39.65 18.61 43.81
N GLY A 373 -38.47 18.30 44.34
CA GLY A 373 -38.03 16.97 44.72
C GLY A 373 -37.03 16.37 43.73
N LYS A 374 -36.30 15.36 44.19
CA LYS A 374 -35.39 14.58 43.35
C LYS A 374 -36.20 13.73 42.36
N PRO A 375 -35.97 13.81 41.03
CA PRO A 375 -36.62 12.95 40.06
C PRO A 375 -36.40 11.47 40.40
N LYS A 376 -37.41 10.61 40.18
CA LYS A 376 -37.35 9.19 40.57
C LYS A 376 -36.21 8.41 39.92
N LYS A 377 -35.77 8.85 38.73
CA LYS A 377 -34.65 8.23 38.02
C LYS A 377 -33.30 8.54 38.65
N VAL A 378 -33.18 9.62 39.43
CA VAL A 378 -31.89 10.04 40.01
C VAL A 378 -31.68 9.33 41.34
N ASP A 379 -30.73 8.42 41.39
CA ASP A 379 -30.31 7.70 42.58
C ASP A 379 -29.37 8.57 43.44
N GLU A 380 -28.33 9.12 42.83
CA GLU A 380 -27.27 9.85 43.53
C GLU A 380 -26.87 11.15 42.83
N ILE A 381 -26.36 12.12 43.60
CA ILE A 381 -25.69 13.32 43.09
C ILE A 381 -24.25 13.24 43.57
N LYS A 382 -23.30 13.28 42.64
CA LYS A 382 -21.87 13.07 42.90
C LYS A 382 -21.05 14.25 42.43
N ILE A 383 -19.92 14.47 43.11
CA ILE A 383 -18.92 15.47 42.70
C ILE A 383 -17.73 14.73 42.11
N SER A 384 -17.31 15.13 40.91
CA SER A 384 -16.12 14.59 40.25
C SER A 384 -15.01 15.62 40.13
N SER A 385 -13.76 15.17 40.25
CA SER A 385 -12.57 15.98 39.95
C SER A 385 -12.22 16.01 38.47
N THR A 386 -12.73 15.04 37.70
CA THR A 386 -12.55 14.92 36.24
C THR A 386 -13.91 14.91 35.55
N MET A 387 -14.03 15.65 34.45
CA MET A 387 -15.23 15.63 33.60
C MET A 387 -14.88 15.19 32.20
N ARG A 388 -15.87 14.67 31.46
CA ARG A 388 -15.73 14.43 30.03
C ARG A 388 -15.41 15.75 29.34
N LYS A 389 -14.49 15.70 28.38
CA LYS A 389 -14.32 16.82 27.46
C LYS A 389 -15.39 16.68 26.41
N ASP A 390 -16.18 17.73 26.21
CA ASP A 390 -16.92 17.86 24.98
C ASP A 390 -15.92 18.31 23.91
N PHE A 391 -15.63 17.45 22.94
CA PHE A 391 -14.70 17.78 21.85
C PHE A 391 -15.38 18.62 20.75
N PHE A 392 -16.71 18.75 20.78
CA PHE A 392 -17.49 19.55 19.84
C PHE A 392 -17.83 20.94 20.38
N SER A 393 -17.56 21.23 21.66
CA SER A 393 -17.68 22.56 22.24
C SER A 393 -16.37 23.00 22.93
N GLU A 394 -16.08 24.31 22.91
CA GLU A 394 -14.90 24.86 23.60
C GLU A 394 -15.04 24.88 25.14
N VAL A 395 -16.15 24.34 25.68
CA VAL A 395 -16.51 24.43 27.10
C VAL A 395 -16.47 23.04 27.72
N GLU A 396 -15.60 22.87 28.72
CA GLU A 396 -15.56 21.65 29.54
C GLU A 396 -16.93 21.41 30.18
N THR A 397 -17.49 20.21 30.01
CA THR A 397 -18.81 19.87 30.55
C THR A 397 -18.75 19.94 32.09
N LEU A 398 -19.55 20.82 32.70
CA LEU A 398 -19.53 21.04 34.15
C LEU A 398 -20.52 20.16 34.92
N GLY A 399 -21.49 19.56 34.23
CA GLY A 399 -22.49 18.64 34.75
C GLY A 399 -22.83 17.58 33.71
N CYS A 400 -23.30 16.42 34.17
CA CYS A 400 -23.81 15.38 33.30
C CYS A 400 -24.81 14.50 34.07
N TRP A 401 -25.99 14.31 33.49
CA TRP A 401 -26.91 13.23 33.83
C TRP A 401 -26.41 11.92 33.20
N ASP A 402 -25.99 10.98 34.05
CA ASP A 402 -25.49 9.67 33.65
C ASP A 402 -26.61 8.61 33.81
N GLU A 403 -27.22 8.22 32.69
CA GLU A 403 -28.30 7.24 32.66
C GLU A 403 -27.86 5.83 33.09
N ASP A 404 -26.60 5.45 32.85
CA ASP A 404 -26.09 4.11 33.16
C ASP A 404 -26.01 3.88 34.67
N THR A 405 -25.63 4.92 35.42
CA THR A 405 -25.50 4.86 36.88
C THR A 405 -26.62 5.59 37.62
N ASN A 406 -27.65 6.06 36.89
CA ASN A 406 -28.74 6.87 37.42
C ASN A 406 -28.27 8.03 38.31
N SER A 407 -27.11 8.62 38.00
CA SER A 407 -26.45 9.60 38.85
C SER A 407 -26.29 10.94 38.13
N ILE A 408 -26.47 12.04 38.85
CA ILE A 408 -26.03 13.36 38.38
C ILE A 408 -24.58 13.57 38.82
N ILE A 409 -23.69 13.83 37.88
CA ILE A 409 -22.26 14.05 38.14
C ILE A 409 -21.92 15.51 37.86
N LEU A 410 -21.39 16.21 38.86
CA LEU A 410 -21.03 17.63 38.78
C LEU A 410 -19.53 17.82 38.97
N SER A 411 -18.92 18.72 38.21
CA SER A 411 -17.52 19.10 38.38
C SER A 411 -17.31 19.77 39.74
N ARG A 412 -16.23 19.43 40.45
CA ARG A 412 -15.78 20.16 41.65
C ARG A 412 -15.64 21.66 41.39
N LYS A 413 -15.34 22.06 40.14
CA LYS A 413 -15.21 23.46 39.73
C LYS A 413 -16.51 24.27 39.93
N THR A 414 -17.67 23.62 39.97
CA THR A 414 -18.97 24.27 40.23
C THR A 414 -19.14 24.71 41.69
N LEU A 415 -18.38 24.13 42.63
CA LEU A 415 -18.46 24.43 44.07
C LEU A 415 -17.72 25.72 44.48
N LYS A 416 -17.61 26.70 43.58
CA LYS A 416 -17.00 28.02 43.86
C LYS A 416 -18.02 29.00 44.45
N ILE A 417 -19.22 29.03 43.87
CA ILE A 417 -20.35 29.86 44.27
C ILE A 417 -21.65 29.08 44.10
N ILE A 418 -22.64 29.40 44.94
CA ILE A 418 -23.90 28.66 44.98
C ILE A 418 -24.66 28.71 43.66
N SER A 419 -24.62 29.85 42.95
CA SER A 419 -25.31 30.03 41.67
C SER A 419 -24.82 29.07 40.59
N ASP A 420 -23.50 28.86 40.50
CA ASP A 420 -22.90 27.96 39.52
C ASP A 420 -23.29 26.52 39.83
N TYR A 421 -23.16 26.12 41.10
CA TYR A 421 -23.55 24.78 41.55
C TYR A 421 -25.05 24.52 41.34
N SER A 422 -25.92 25.42 41.79
CA SER A 422 -27.37 25.25 41.69
C SER A 422 -27.84 25.31 40.25
N GLY A 423 -27.26 26.18 39.42
CA GLY A 423 -27.62 26.32 38.01
C GLY A 423 -27.35 25.02 37.25
N ILE A 424 -26.15 24.47 37.37
CA ILE A 424 -25.79 23.21 36.70
C ILE A 424 -26.58 22.04 37.30
N LEU A 425 -26.75 21.96 38.63
CA LEU A 425 -27.57 20.89 39.23
C LEU A 425 -29.02 20.91 38.72
N ILE A 426 -29.65 22.08 38.64
CA ILE A 426 -31.02 22.21 38.13
C ILE A 426 -31.09 21.83 36.65
N HIS A 427 -30.10 22.22 35.85
CA HIS A 427 -29.97 21.83 34.44
C HIS A 427 -29.99 20.31 34.28
N GLU A 428 -29.11 19.59 35.00
CA GLU A 428 -29.06 18.11 34.96
C GLU A 428 -30.32 17.44 35.51
N LEU A 429 -30.96 18.04 36.52
CA LEU A 429 -32.24 17.55 37.04
C LEU A 429 -33.37 17.66 36.01
N ILE A 430 -33.33 18.66 35.13
CA ILE A 430 -34.30 18.80 34.03
C ILE A 430 -34.10 17.67 33.02
N HIS A 431 -32.85 17.40 32.58
CA HIS A 431 -32.54 16.25 31.73
C HIS A 431 -33.05 14.94 32.34
N ALA A 432 -32.76 14.70 33.62
CA ALA A 432 -33.21 13.49 34.31
C ALA A 432 -34.75 13.39 34.44
N LYS A 433 -35.45 14.53 34.50
CA LYS A 433 -36.91 14.59 34.64
C LYS A 433 -37.64 14.44 33.30
N THR A 434 -37.14 15.05 32.23
CA THR A 434 -37.83 15.11 30.94
C THR A 434 -37.26 14.17 29.89
N GLY A 435 -35.95 13.89 29.95
CA GLY A 435 -35.22 13.17 28.91
C GLY A 435 -34.90 14.04 27.68
N ASP A 436 -35.10 15.36 27.76
CA ASP A 436 -34.82 16.27 26.64
C ASP A 436 -33.30 16.45 26.49
N HIS A 437 -32.81 16.65 25.27
CA HIS A 437 -31.40 16.96 24.99
C HIS A 437 -31.14 18.47 25.00
N ASP A 438 -29.89 18.86 25.26
CA ASP A 438 -29.45 20.25 25.18
C ASP A 438 -29.76 20.88 23.80
N VAL A 439 -30.00 22.20 23.79
CA VAL A 439 -30.27 23.00 22.57
C VAL A 439 -31.54 22.57 21.81
N THR A 440 -32.43 21.80 22.46
CA THR A 440 -33.77 21.50 21.92
C THR A 440 -34.80 22.52 22.41
N ARG A 441 -35.84 22.77 21.62
CA ARG A 441 -36.92 23.70 22.01
C ARG A 441 -37.69 23.19 23.23
N GLU A 442 -37.80 21.88 23.34
CA GLU A 442 -38.38 21.15 24.46
C GLU A 442 -37.62 21.43 25.75
N PHE A 443 -36.28 21.30 25.73
CA PHE A 443 -35.44 21.61 26.87
C PHE A 443 -35.54 23.09 27.28
N GLU A 444 -35.46 24.03 26.33
CA GLU A 444 -35.59 25.46 26.60
C GLU A 444 -36.94 25.83 27.25
N ASN A 445 -38.04 25.21 26.78
CA ASN A 445 -39.35 25.38 27.39
C ASN A 445 -39.40 24.82 28.82
N SER A 446 -38.79 23.65 29.04
CA SER A 446 -38.69 23.01 30.35
C SER A 446 -37.88 23.87 31.32
N LEU A 447 -36.73 24.40 30.89
CA LEU A 447 -35.90 25.31 31.66
C LEU A 447 -36.65 26.60 32.01
N THR A 448 -37.31 27.22 31.02
CA THR A 448 -38.12 28.44 31.22
C THR A 448 -39.24 28.21 32.24
N LYS A 449 -39.92 27.06 32.15
CA LYS A 449 -40.99 26.69 33.08
C LYS A 449 -40.46 26.47 34.49
N GLU A 450 -39.33 25.78 34.65
CA GLU A 450 -38.75 25.55 35.97
C GLU A 450 -38.22 26.84 36.60
N ILE A 451 -37.64 27.76 35.83
CA ILE A 451 -37.30 29.11 36.33
C ILE A 451 -38.55 29.82 36.88
N GLY A 452 -39.68 29.76 36.15
CA GLY A 452 -40.95 30.31 36.63
C GLY A 452 -41.43 29.68 37.94
N ASN A 453 -41.36 28.35 38.05
CA ASN A 453 -41.72 27.61 39.26
C ASN A 453 -40.82 27.99 40.45
N LEU A 454 -39.51 28.09 40.23
CA LEU A 454 -38.53 28.50 41.23
C LEU A 454 -38.85 29.90 41.76
N CYS A 455 -39.13 30.86 40.86
CA CYS A 455 -39.54 32.22 41.23
C CYS A 455 -40.83 32.22 42.07
N SER A 456 -41.86 31.46 41.69
CA SER A 456 -43.11 31.36 42.45
C SER A 456 -42.84 30.89 43.88
N LYS A 457 -42.09 29.79 44.04
CA LYS A 457 -41.77 29.22 45.35
C LYS A 457 -40.91 30.13 46.23
N LEU A 458 -40.04 30.94 45.63
CA LEU A 458 -39.21 31.90 46.36
C LEU A 458 -39.99 33.12 46.82
N LEU A 459 -41.03 33.53 46.06
CA LEU A 459 -41.89 34.68 46.38
C LEU A 459 -43.10 34.32 47.26
N GLU A 460 -43.46 33.03 47.34
CA GLU A 460 -44.52 32.50 48.21
C GLU A 460 -44.04 32.17 49.64
N LYS A 461 -42.76 32.40 49.95
CA LYS A 461 -42.20 32.42 51.31
C LYS A 461 -42.35 33.79 51.95
#